data_AF-A0A7W7JYK4-F1
#
_entry.id   AF-A0A7W7JYK4-F1
#
_cell.length_a   1.000
_cell.length_b   1.000
_cell.length_c   1.000
_cell.angle_alpha   90.00
_cell.angle_beta   90.00
_cell.angle_gamma   90.00
#
_symmetry.space_group_name_H-M   'P 1'
#
loop_
_entity.id
_entity.type
_entity.pdbx_description
1 polymer ?
#
loop_
_entity_poly.entity_id
_entity_poly.type
_entity_poly.pdbx_seq_one_letter_code
_entity_poly.pdbx_strand_id
1 'polypeptide(L)'
;MHDFRKLAVMILAPIAASWALPAQAQTEFSGAGENSEIDCNGGTVQVEGASNTLTIRGACTGLNLTGAGNRIVIDLATKSTIQVEGADNQIRWRAPGEARPRISMTGAGNRIMREK
;
A
#
# COMPACT_ATOMS: atom_id res chain seq x y z
N MET A 1 55.63 -30.28 39.28
CA MET A 1 54.98 -30.28 37.96
C MET A 1 53.67 -29.53 38.14
N HIS A 2 53.63 -28.25 37.73
CA HIS A 2 52.55 -27.31 38.02
C HIS A 2 51.42 -27.40 36.98
N ASP A 3 50.20 -27.26 37.51
CA ASP A 3 48.92 -26.89 36.89
C ASP A 3 48.89 -26.34 35.47
N PHE A 4 47.98 -26.86 34.64
CA PHE A 4 47.32 -26.08 33.59
C PHE A 4 45.80 -26.13 33.74
N ARG A 5 45.30 -25.01 34.27
CA ARG A 5 43.90 -24.65 34.49
C ARG A 5 43.10 -24.69 33.18
N LYS A 6 41.90 -25.28 33.32
CA LYS A 6 40.68 -25.07 32.53
C LYS A 6 40.68 -23.79 31.68
N LEU A 7 40.76 -23.95 30.36
CA LEU A 7 40.49 -22.88 29.38
C LEU A 7 39.04 -23.00 28.91
N ALA A 8 38.19 -22.15 29.49
CA ALA A 8 36.88 -21.84 28.95
C ALA A 8 37.07 -20.99 27.69
N VAL A 9 36.73 -21.54 26.52
CA VAL A 9 36.67 -20.77 25.28
C VAL A 9 35.25 -20.24 25.12
N MET A 10 35.17 -18.91 25.14
CA MET A 10 33.96 -18.11 25.02
C MET A 10 33.29 -18.32 23.66
N ILE A 11 31.97 -18.48 23.72
CA ILE A 11 31.06 -18.51 22.57
C ILE A 11 30.96 -17.10 22.01
N LEU A 12 31.45 -16.88 20.79
CA LEU A 12 31.13 -15.68 19.98
C LEU A 12 29.98 -16.06 19.04
N ALA A 13 28.75 -15.80 19.47
CA ALA A 13 27.60 -15.83 18.58
C ALA A 13 27.67 -14.60 17.64
N PRO A 14 27.56 -14.77 16.32
CA PRO A 14 27.40 -13.63 15.43
C PRO A 14 26.05 -12.98 15.72
N ILE A 15 26.07 -11.72 16.15
CA ILE A 15 24.86 -10.90 16.29
C ILE A 15 24.32 -10.73 14.87
N ALA A 16 23.27 -11.49 14.52
CA ALA A 16 22.47 -11.23 13.35
C ALA A 16 21.79 -9.87 13.55
N ALA A 17 22.46 -8.80 13.13
CA ALA A 17 21.83 -7.49 13.00
C ALA A 17 20.85 -7.59 11.83
N SER A 18 19.63 -8.05 12.13
CA SER A 18 18.50 -7.98 11.22
C SER A 18 18.18 -6.52 11.00
N TRP A 19 18.86 -5.89 10.04
CA TRP A 19 18.44 -4.60 9.53
C TRP A 19 17.07 -4.83 8.89
N ALA A 20 16.01 -4.47 9.62
CA ALA A 20 14.69 -4.36 9.04
C ALA A 20 14.82 -3.33 7.90
N LEU A 21 14.78 -3.80 6.66
CA LEU A 21 14.69 -2.90 5.52
C LEU A 21 13.47 -2.00 5.77
N PRO A 22 13.59 -0.68 5.59
CA PRO A 22 12.43 0.19 5.69
C PRO A 22 11.40 -0.36 4.70
N ALA A 23 10.16 -0.56 5.17
CA ALA A 23 9.05 -0.92 4.30
C ALA A 23 8.99 0.14 3.20
N GLN A 24 9.42 -0.24 1.99
CA GLN A 24 9.41 0.66 0.85
C GLN A 24 7.95 0.99 0.59
N ALA A 25 7.60 2.28 0.58
CA ALA A 25 6.26 2.72 0.22
C ALA A 25 5.92 2.09 -1.13
N GLN A 26 4.94 1.20 -1.15
CA GLN A 26 4.51 0.56 -2.38
C GLN A 26 3.56 1.54 -3.06
N THR A 27 4.16 2.46 -3.83
CA THR A 27 3.43 3.49 -4.57
C THR A 27 2.95 2.99 -5.93
N GLU A 28 3.30 1.77 -6.33
CA GLU A 28 2.93 1.20 -7.62
C GLU A 28 2.46 -0.25 -7.43
N PHE A 29 1.35 -0.58 -8.07
CA PHE A 29 0.81 -1.92 -8.16
C PHE A 29 0.41 -2.21 -9.59
N SER A 30 0.84 -3.35 -10.11
CA SER A 30 0.45 -3.85 -11.43
C SER A 30 0.09 -5.33 -11.33
N GLY A 31 -1.09 -5.73 -11.82
CA GLY A 31 -1.53 -7.12 -11.72
C GLY A 31 -2.90 -7.38 -12.32
N ALA A 32 -3.33 -8.64 -12.34
CA ALA A 32 -4.66 -9.01 -12.79
C ALA A 32 -5.26 -10.14 -11.95
N GLY A 33 -6.48 -9.95 -11.44
CA GLY A 33 -7.16 -10.93 -10.58
C GLY A 33 -6.55 -11.10 -9.19
N GLU A 34 -5.70 -10.16 -8.77
CA GLU A 34 -4.96 -10.26 -7.53
C GLU A 34 -5.73 -9.70 -6.33
N ASN A 35 -5.39 -10.18 -5.14
CA ASN A 35 -5.87 -9.61 -3.88
C ASN A 35 -4.67 -9.19 -3.02
N SER A 36 -4.56 -7.91 -2.71
CA SER A 36 -3.37 -7.36 -2.04
C SER A 36 -3.69 -6.19 -1.13
N GLU A 37 -2.80 -5.98 -0.15
CA GLU A 37 -2.81 -4.82 0.72
C GLU A 37 -1.55 -3.97 0.44
N ILE A 38 -1.74 -2.66 0.35
CA ILE A 38 -0.71 -1.69 -0.03
C ILE A 38 -0.68 -0.60 1.05
N ASP A 39 0.51 -0.26 1.53
CA ASP A 39 0.72 0.94 2.34
C ASP A 39 1.40 2.03 1.50
N CYS A 40 0.68 3.13 1.28
CA CYS A 40 1.15 4.26 0.50
C CYS A 40 2.05 5.20 1.31
N ASN A 41 2.11 5.08 2.64
CA ASN A 41 2.91 5.92 3.53
C ASN A 41 2.75 7.43 3.26
N GLY A 42 1.51 7.91 3.10
CA GLY A 42 1.17 9.29 2.77
C GLY A 42 1.35 9.69 1.30
N GLY A 43 1.85 8.77 0.47
CA GLY A 43 2.09 8.98 -0.95
C GLY A 43 0.85 8.86 -1.84
N THR A 44 1.08 8.99 -3.15
CA THR A 44 0.11 8.64 -4.18
C THR A 44 0.37 7.21 -4.64
N VAL A 45 -0.69 6.43 -4.83
CA VAL A 45 -0.60 5.05 -5.34
C VAL A 45 -1.04 5.01 -6.80
N GLN A 46 -0.21 4.41 -7.64
CA GLN A 46 -0.51 4.04 -9.02
C GLN A 46 -0.96 2.59 -9.04
N VAL A 47 -2.11 2.32 -9.63
CA VAL A 47 -2.67 0.98 -9.79
C VAL A 47 -2.93 0.75 -11.27
N GLU A 48 -2.32 -0.29 -11.82
CA GLU A 48 -2.53 -0.72 -13.20
C GLU A 48 -3.05 -2.17 -13.24
N GLY A 49 -4.01 -2.41 -14.14
CA GLY A 49 -4.45 -3.76 -14.50
C GLY A 49 -5.93 -4.00 -14.28
N ALA A 50 -6.33 -5.26 -14.08
CA ALA A 50 -7.73 -5.63 -14.18
C ALA A 50 -8.20 -6.63 -13.13
N SER A 51 -9.46 -6.50 -12.72
CA SER A 51 -10.13 -7.42 -11.78
C SER A 51 -9.40 -7.61 -10.44
N ASN A 52 -8.59 -6.64 -10.00
CA ASN A 52 -7.89 -6.71 -8.73
C ASN A 52 -8.77 -6.28 -7.56
N THR A 53 -8.54 -6.84 -6.39
CA THR A 53 -9.12 -6.40 -5.11
C THR A 53 -8.02 -5.85 -4.21
N LEU A 54 -8.02 -4.53 -4.00
CA LEU A 54 -6.93 -3.86 -3.28
C LEU A 54 -7.44 -3.14 -2.03
N THR A 55 -6.70 -3.29 -0.94
CA THR A 55 -6.84 -2.47 0.27
C THR A 55 -5.63 -1.56 0.39
N ILE A 56 -5.83 -0.25 0.29
CA ILE A 56 -4.76 0.76 0.30
C ILE A 56 -4.87 1.59 1.58
N ARG A 57 -3.81 1.60 2.37
CA ARG A 57 -3.74 2.29 3.67
C ARG A 57 -2.60 3.30 3.70
N GLY A 58 -2.55 4.11 4.76
CA GLY A 58 -1.44 5.04 5.00
C GLY A 58 -1.75 6.51 4.75
N ALA A 59 -3.03 6.93 4.81
CA ALA A 59 -3.47 8.32 4.60
C ALA A 59 -2.95 8.90 3.27
N CYS A 60 -3.29 8.23 2.17
CA CYS A 60 -2.74 8.52 0.85
C CYS A 60 -3.16 9.90 0.35
N THR A 61 -2.22 10.59 -0.27
CA THR A 61 -2.47 11.88 -0.93
C THR A 61 -3.09 11.69 -2.31
N GLY A 62 -3.01 10.49 -2.89
CA GLY A 62 -3.69 10.21 -4.14
C GLY A 62 -3.84 8.74 -4.51
N LEU A 63 -4.74 8.51 -5.46
CA LEU A 63 -4.89 7.25 -6.20
C LEU A 63 -4.99 7.57 -7.68
N ASN A 64 -4.17 6.93 -8.50
CA ASN A 64 -4.35 6.85 -9.94
C ASN A 64 -4.61 5.40 -10.31
N LEU A 65 -5.76 5.13 -10.91
CA LEU A 65 -6.15 3.80 -11.36
C LEU A 65 -6.28 3.80 -12.88
N THR A 66 -5.53 2.92 -13.54
CA THR A 66 -5.67 2.62 -14.97
C THR A 66 -6.05 1.16 -15.15
N GLY A 67 -7.21 0.91 -15.77
CA GLY A 67 -7.64 -0.45 -16.14
C GLY A 67 -9.12 -0.72 -15.88
N ALA A 68 -9.48 -1.98 -15.65
CA ALA A 68 -10.89 -2.38 -15.65
C ALA A 68 -11.30 -3.38 -14.57
N GLY A 69 -12.51 -3.22 -14.04
CA GLY A 69 -13.12 -4.17 -13.10
C GLY A 69 -12.44 -4.24 -11.73
N ASN A 70 -11.60 -3.27 -11.37
CA ASN A 70 -10.89 -3.29 -10.08
C ASN A 70 -11.82 -2.89 -8.93
N ARG A 71 -11.63 -3.49 -7.75
CA ARG A 71 -12.32 -3.17 -6.50
C ARG A 71 -11.29 -2.66 -5.49
N ILE A 72 -11.33 -1.37 -5.18
CA ILE A 72 -10.33 -0.72 -4.33
C ILE A 72 -11.00 -0.11 -3.10
N VAL A 73 -10.43 -0.35 -1.94
CA VAL A 73 -10.72 0.38 -0.69
C VAL A 73 -9.47 1.19 -0.33
N ILE A 74 -9.60 2.51 -0.14
CA ILE A 74 -8.45 3.39 0.13
C ILE A 74 -8.67 4.35 1.30
N ASP A 75 -7.64 4.48 2.14
CA ASP A 75 -7.56 5.51 3.20
C ASP A 75 -6.81 6.74 2.69
N LEU A 76 -7.51 7.88 2.61
CA LEU A 76 -7.00 9.13 2.07
C LEU A 76 -6.67 10.16 3.15
N ALA A 77 -5.70 11.02 2.86
CA ALA A 77 -5.43 12.23 3.62
C ALA A 77 -6.48 13.33 3.38
N THR A 78 -6.46 14.35 4.24
CA THR A 78 -7.37 15.52 4.21
C THR A 78 -7.38 16.25 2.85
N LYS A 79 -6.22 16.32 2.19
CA LYS A 79 -6.07 16.88 0.83
C LYS A 79 -5.62 15.76 -0.09
N SER A 80 -6.53 15.26 -0.91
CA SER A 80 -6.28 14.08 -1.72
C SER A 80 -6.98 14.13 -3.08
N THR A 81 -6.52 13.27 -3.99
CA THR A 81 -7.08 13.16 -5.36
C THR A 81 -7.31 11.70 -5.71
N ILE A 82 -8.40 11.42 -6.42
CA ILE A 82 -8.68 10.11 -7.04
C ILE A 82 -8.84 10.34 -8.54
N GLN A 83 -7.97 9.72 -9.33
CA GLN A 83 -8.06 9.66 -10.78
C GLN A 83 -8.32 8.22 -11.19
N VAL A 84 -9.31 8.03 -12.06
CA VAL A 84 -9.64 6.73 -12.63
C VAL A 84 -9.72 6.84 -14.15
N GLU A 85 -9.05 5.94 -14.83
CA GLU A 85 -9.12 5.75 -16.27
C GLU A 85 -9.43 4.29 -16.59
N GLY A 86 -10.49 4.06 -17.36
CA GLY A 86 -10.91 2.74 -17.82
C GLY A 86 -12.36 2.42 -17.49
N ALA A 87 -12.69 1.17 -17.19
CA ALA A 87 -14.09 0.72 -17.12
C ALA A 87 -14.45 -0.13 -15.91
N ASP A 88 -15.68 0.03 -15.42
CA ASP A 88 -16.29 -0.82 -14.38
C ASP A 88 -15.49 -0.93 -13.06
N ASN A 89 -14.66 0.07 -12.75
CA ASN A 89 -13.92 0.10 -11.50
C ASN A 89 -14.81 0.57 -10.34
N GLN A 90 -14.63 -0.03 -9.16
CA GLN A 90 -15.36 0.30 -7.94
C GLN A 90 -14.38 0.74 -6.85
N ILE A 91 -14.42 2.01 -6.49
CA ILE A 91 -13.56 2.60 -5.46
C ILE A 91 -14.39 3.01 -4.26
N ARG A 92 -14.00 2.54 -3.09
CA ARG A 92 -14.48 3.01 -1.80
C ARG A 92 -13.36 3.76 -1.11
N TRP A 93 -13.63 4.96 -0.63
CA TRP A 93 -12.61 5.77 0.03
C TRP A 93 -13.06 6.22 1.42
N ARG A 94 -12.09 6.32 2.33
CA ARG A 94 -12.24 6.92 3.67
C ARG A 94 -11.29 8.11 3.77
N ALA A 95 -11.70 9.12 4.51
CA ALA A 95 -10.87 10.29 4.79
C ALA A 95 -11.29 10.88 6.14
N PRO A 96 -10.36 11.50 6.89
CA PRO A 96 -10.63 12.07 8.20
C PRO A 96 -11.62 13.24 8.12
N GLY A 97 -12.53 13.32 9.10
CA GLY A 97 -13.49 14.42 9.25
C GLY A 97 -14.41 14.57 8.06
N GLU A 98 -14.48 15.78 7.49
CA GLU A 98 -15.30 16.10 6.31
C GLU A 98 -14.48 16.20 5.01
N ALA A 99 -13.25 15.69 5.01
CA ALA A 99 -12.35 15.76 3.87
C ALA A 99 -13.00 15.17 2.60
N ARG A 100 -12.86 15.90 1.50
CA ARG A 100 -13.37 15.52 0.18
C ARG A 100 -12.23 15.50 -0.83
N PRO A 101 -11.90 14.34 -1.43
CA PRO A 101 -10.89 14.29 -2.48
C PRO A 101 -11.40 14.99 -3.75
N ARG A 102 -10.47 15.45 -4.59
CA ARG A 102 -10.78 15.77 -5.98
C ARG A 102 -10.94 14.46 -6.74
N ILE A 103 -12.06 14.29 -7.43
CA ILE A 103 -12.39 13.04 -8.13
C ILE A 103 -12.49 13.32 -9.62
N SER A 104 -11.83 12.49 -10.42
CA SER A 104 -11.87 12.52 -11.87
C SER A 104 -11.96 11.10 -12.41
N MET A 105 -12.86 10.89 -13.36
CA MET A 105 -13.23 9.57 -13.87
C MET A 105 -13.35 9.65 -15.38
N THR A 106 -12.54 8.88 -16.08
CA THR A 106 -12.53 8.76 -17.53
C THR A 106 -12.90 7.33 -17.92
N GLY A 107 -13.78 7.17 -18.91
CA GLY A 107 -14.32 5.88 -19.35
C GLY A 107 -15.73 5.61 -18.84
N ALA A 108 -16.12 4.34 -18.69
CA ALA A 108 -17.52 3.94 -18.51
C ALA A 108 -17.73 3.02 -17.29
N GLY A 109 -18.88 3.10 -16.63
CA GLY A 109 -19.26 2.16 -15.55
C GLY A 109 -18.49 2.29 -14.23
N ASN A 110 -17.52 3.21 -14.14
CA ASN A 110 -16.78 3.46 -12.90
C ASN A 110 -17.69 3.99 -11.79
N ARG A 111 -17.44 3.59 -10.54
CA ARG A 111 -18.19 4.03 -9.35
C ARG A 111 -17.22 4.37 -8.23
N ILE A 112 -17.36 5.58 -7.69
CA ILE A 112 -16.54 6.06 -6.56
C ILE A 112 -17.48 6.50 -5.44
N MET A 113 -17.31 5.94 -4.24
CA MET A 113 -18.17 6.22 -3.10
C MET A 113 -17.35 6.40 -1.83
N ARG A 114 -17.80 7.29 -0.96
CA ARG A 114 -17.28 7.37 0.40
C ARG A 114 -17.78 6.18 1.21
N GLU A 115 -16.89 5.50 1.92
CA GLU A 115 -17.26 4.51 2.94
C GLU A 115 -17.71 5.27 4.21
N LYS A 116 -18.87 4.89 4.74
CA LYS A 116 -19.49 5.57 5.90
C LYS A 116 -18.75 5.27 7.19
#